data_AF-A0A9Q3EID0-F1
#
_entry.id   AF-A0A9Q3EID0-F1
#
_cell.length_a   1.000
_cell.length_b   1.000
_cell.length_c   1.000
_cell.angle_alpha   90.00
_cell.angle_beta   90.00
_cell.angle_gamma   90.00
#
_symmetry.space_group_name_H-M   'P 1'
#
loop_
_entity.id
_entity.type
_entity.pdbx_description
1 polymer ?
#
loop_
_entity_poly.entity_id
_entity_poly.type
_entity_poly.pdbx_seq_one_letter_code
_entity_poly.pdbx_strand_id
1 'polypeptide(L)'
;MLDQEHYAESIIELYGMGNCKPVSPPLVPAKYLWSAMPEELEKFKELEVNFRSALGCINYLSTTPRADISHSISILSQFLEKPGISHGKSFLHITKYLKGTQSVGLVYCHGNYEGLKAYSDAD
;
A
#
# COMPACT_ATOMS: atom_id res chain seq x y z
N MET A 1 -14.58 -11.60 -9.25
CA MET A 1 -13.85 -10.60 -8.46
C MET A 1 -12.68 -11.29 -7.73
N LEU A 2 -11.78 -11.93 -8.50
CA LEU A 2 -10.53 -12.58 -8.04
C LEU A 2 -9.30 -11.67 -8.21
N ASP A 3 -9.47 -10.54 -8.91
CA ASP A 3 -8.37 -9.79 -9.52
C ASP A 3 -7.48 -9.06 -8.51
N GLN A 4 -8.07 -8.38 -7.51
CA GLN A 4 -7.27 -7.57 -6.56
C GLN A 4 -6.50 -8.39 -5.53
N GLU A 5 -7.04 -9.52 -5.07
CA GLU A 5 -6.33 -10.39 -4.12
C GLU A 5 -5.14 -11.07 -4.80
N HIS A 6 -5.36 -11.63 -5.99
CA HIS A 6 -4.28 -12.20 -6.81
C HIS A 6 -3.26 -11.13 -7.23
N TYR A 7 -3.70 -9.90 -7.52
CA TYR A 7 -2.81 -8.80 -7.85
C TYR A 7 -1.99 -8.34 -6.63
N ALA A 8 -2.59 -8.31 -5.44
CA ALA A 8 -1.88 -8.04 -4.20
C ALA A 8 -0.84 -9.13 -3.90
N GLU A 9 -1.19 -10.40 -4.07
CA GLU A 9 -0.25 -11.53 -3.98
C GLU A 9 0.89 -11.41 -4.98
N SER A 10 0.59 -11.12 -6.25
CA SER A 10 1.59 -10.92 -7.30
C SER A 10 2.56 -9.79 -6.95
N ILE A 11 2.07 -8.68 -6.38
CA ILE A 11 2.93 -7.58 -5.90
C ILE A 11 3.77 -8.02 -4.70
N ILE A 12 3.18 -8.74 -3.75
CA ILE A 12 3.89 -9.27 -2.58
C ILE A 12 5.03 -10.19 -3.02
N GLU A 13 4.79 -11.07 -4.00
CA GLU A 13 5.82 -11.95 -4.56
C GLU A 13 6.88 -11.20 -5.36
N LEU A 14 6.47 -10.23 -6.20
CA LEU A 14 7.37 -9.42 -7.02
C LEU A 14 8.43 -8.70 -6.19
N TYR A 15 8.08 -8.26 -4.98
CA TYR A 15 9.01 -7.59 -4.06
C TYR A 15 9.60 -8.53 -3.00
N GLY A 16 9.45 -9.84 -3.14
CA GLY A 16 10.05 -10.84 -2.22
C GLY A 16 9.42 -10.88 -0.83
N MET A 17 8.19 -10.37 -0.68
CA MET A 17 7.49 -10.22 0.60
C MET A 17 6.58 -11.41 0.93
N GLY A 18 6.56 -12.45 0.09
CA GLY A 18 5.75 -13.66 0.25
C GLY A 18 5.91 -14.36 1.60
N ASN A 19 7.11 -14.32 2.21
CA ASN A 19 7.38 -14.90 3.53
C ASN A 19 7.39 -13.90 4.69
N CYS A 20 7.10 -12.62 4.44
CA CYS A 20 7.15 -11.59 5.48
C CYS A 20 6.00 -11.72 6.48
N LYS A 21 6.23 -11.36 7.75
CA LYS A 21 5.16 -11.22 8.74
C LYS A 21 4.32 -9.97 8.44
N PRO A 22 2.98 -10.05 8.53
CA PRO A 22 2.12 -8.90 8.37
C PRO A 22 2.37 -7.87 9.47
N VAL A 23 2.11 -6.60 9.17
CA VAL A 23 2.23 -5.48 10.11
C VAL A 23 0.88 -4.79 10.26
N SER A 24 0.56 -4.26 11.44
CA SER A 24 -0.77 -3.73 11.75
C SER A 24 -1.02 -2.26 11.37
N PRO A 25 -0.07 -1.31 11.51
CA PRO A 25 -0.33 0.05 11.07
C PRO A 25 -0.02 0.22 9.57
N PRO A 26 -0.96 0.69 8.73
CA PRO A 26 -0.67 1.09 7.35
C PRO A 26 0.26 2.30 7.33
N LEU A 27 0.15 3.14 8.36
CA LEU A 27 0.86 4.38 8.49
C LEU A 27 2.33 4.14 8.83
N VAL A 28 3.18 4.48 7.89
CA VAL A 28 4.61 4.58 8.09
C VAL A 28 4.88 5.82 8.97
N PRO A 29 5.56 5.70 10.13
CA PRO A 29 5.71 6.81 11.08
C PRO A 29 6.35 8.06 10.44
N ALA A 30 6.07 9.25 10.98
CA ALA A 30 6.57 10.54 10.48
C ALA A 30 8.09 10.64 10.22
N LYS A 31 8.87 9.70 10.78
CA LYS A 31 10.30 9.51 10.55
C LYS A 31 10.69 9.07 9.13
N TYR A 32 9.80 9.08 8.14
CA TYR A 32 10.11 8.77 6.74
C TYR A 32 9.65 9.88 5.77
N LEU A 33 9.30 11.05 6.32
CA LEU A 33 8.82 12.23 5.58
C LEU A 33 9.94 13.23 5.21
N TRP A 34 11.20 12.93 5.53
CA TRP A 34 12.33 13.82 5.25
C TRP A 34 12.98 13.48 3.92
N SER A 35 13.51 14.50 3.25
CA SER A 35 14.27 14.34 2.01
C SER A 35 15.44 13.39 2.24
N ALA A 36 15.62 12.42 1.34
CA ALA A 36 16.68 11.42 1.45
C ALA A 36 18.05 12.09 1.50
N MET A 37 18.90 11.64 2.43
CA MET A 37 20.30 12.08 2.45
C MET A 37 21.04 11.58 1.20
N PRO A 38 22.11 12.27 0.73
CA PRO A 38 22.87 11.84 -0.45
C PRO A 38 23.31 10.37 -0.39
N GLU A 39 23.75 9.92 0.78
CA GLU A 39 24.16 8.53 1.02
C GLU A 39 23.00 7.52 0.85
N GLU A 40 21.78 7.90 1.24
CA GLU A 40 20.60 7.04 1.06
C GLU A 40 20.15 6.99 -0.39
N LEU A 41 20.35 8.06 -1.15
CA LEU A 41 20.04 8.11 -2.57
C LEU A 41 21.00 7.22 -3.36
N GLU A 42 22.30 7.24 -3.04
CA GLU A 42 23.29 6.35 -3.67
C GLU A 42 23.00 4.88 -3.37
N LYS A 43 22.79 4.53 -2.09
CA LYS A 43 22.43 3.17 -1.70
C LYS A 43 21.13 2.69 -2.35
N PHE A 44 20.16 3.57 -2.56
CA PHE A 44 18.93 3.19 -3.24
C PHE A 44 19.14 2.99 -4.75
N LYS A 45 19.99 3.80 -5.39
CA LYS A 45 20.34 3.62 -6.81
C LYS A 45 21.01 2.26 -7.08
N GLU A 46 21.83 1.78 -6.15
CA GLU A 46 22.47 0.45 -6.24
C GLU A 46 21.45 -0.71 -6.28
N LEU A 47 20.22 -0.50 -5.81
CA LEU A 47 19.18 -1.53 -5.86
C LEU A 47 18.58 -1.69 -7.27
N GLU A 48 18.84 -0.74 -8.19
CA GLU A 48 18.30 -0.71 -9.55
C GLU A 48 16.75 -0.84 -9.62
N VAL A 49 16.06 -0.47 -8.55
CA VAL A 49 14.60 -0.55 -8.45
C VAL A 49 13.94 0.67 -9.08
N ASN A 50 13.02 0.44 -10.02
CA ASN A 50 12.16 1.50 -10.53
C ASN A 50 11.05 1.84 -9.52
N PHE A 51 11.34 2.78 -8.63
CA PHE A 51 10.41 3.19 -7.57
C PHE A 51 9.08 3.74 -8.08
N ARG A 52 9.07 4.40 -9.26
CA ARG A 52 7.84 4.91 -9.88
C ARG A 52 6.93 3.77 -10.33
N SER A 53 7.48 2.77 -11.01
CA SER A 53 6.72 1.58 -11.39
C SER A 53 6.22 0.83 -10.16
N ALA A 54 7.06 0.70 -9.14
CA ALA A 54 6.71 0.05 -7.88
C ALA A 54 5.53 0.72 -7.18
N LEU A 55 5.59 2.04 -7.04
CA LEU A 55 4.51 2.82 -6.44
C LEU A 55 3.24 2.75 -7.30
N GLY A 56 3.37 2.72 -8.63
CA GLY A 56 2.25 2.54 -9.55
C GLY A 56 1.48 1.23 -9.34
N CYS A 57 2.19 0.13 -9.13
CA CYS A 57 1.58 -1.17 -8.82
C CYS A 57 0.76 -1.11 -7.52
N ILE A 58 1.30 -0.52 -6.46
CA ILE A 58 0.56 -0.37 -5.19
C ILE A 58 -0.59 0.65 -5.31
N ASN A 59 -0.42 1.69 -6.12
CA ASN A 59 -1.48 2.69 -6.34
C ASN A 59 -2.73 2.08 -6.98
N TYR A 60 -2.57 1.08 -7.86
CA TYR A 60 -3.70 0.32 -8.41
C TYR A 60 -4.49 -0.44 -7.32
N LEU A 61 -3.82 -0.90 -6.26
CA LEU A 61 -4.51 -1.50 -5.11
C LEU A 61 -5.23 -0.47 -4.24
N SER A 62 -4.81 0.80 -4.26
CA SER A 62 -5.40 1.89 -3.47
C SER A 62 -6.66 2.49 -4.07
N THR A 63 -6.91 2.26 -5.37
CA THR A 63 -8.14 2.68 -6.02
C THR A 63 -9.28 1.76 -5.58
N THR A 64 -10.02 2.22 -4.57
CA THR A 64 -11.30 1.73 -4.01
C THR A 64 -11.46 0.21 -4.04
N PRO A 65 -11.30 -0.49 -2.90
CA PRO A 65 -11.74 -0.10 -1.55
C PRO A 65 -10.64 0.15 -0.49
N ARG A 66 -9.34 0.18 -0.84
CA ARG A 66 -8.24 0.37 0.13
C ARG A 66 -7.80 1.84 0.30
N ALA A 67 -8.67 2.66 0.89
CA ALA A 67 -8.35 4.05 1.21
C ALA A 67 -7.37 4.21 2.40
N ASP A 68 -7.18 3.15 3.18
CA ASP A 68 -6.28 3.03 4.32
C ASP A 68 -4.79 3.20 3.97
N ILE A 69 -4.40 2.90 2.73
CA ILE A 69 -3.02 3.07 2.22
C ILE A 69 -2.84 4.31 1.35
N SER A 70 -3.92 4.93 0.86
CA SER A 70 -3.87 6.03 -0.11
C SER A 70 -3.07 7.24 0.40
N HIS A 71 -3.18 7.53 1.70
CA HIS A 71 -2.41 8.62 2.32
C HIS A 71 -0.90 8.36 2.26
N SER A 72 -0.46 7.13 2.56
CA SER A 72 0.95 6.76 2.50
C SER A 72 1.51 6.75 1.07
N ILE A 73 0.70 6.33 0.09
CA ILE A 73 1.07 6.39 -1.33
C ILE A 73 1.22 7.83 -1.81
N SER A 74 0.28 8.70 -1.42
CA SER A 74 0.32 10.13 -1.74
C SER A 74 1.62 10.79 -1.25
N ILE A 75 2.05 10.47 -0.03
CA ILE A 75 3.34 10.91 0.51
C ILE A 75 4.51 10.40 -0.35
N LEU A 76 4.58 9.09 -0.60
CA LEU A 76 5.69 8.50 -1.35
C LEU A 76 5.78 9.01 -2.79
N SER A 77 4.67 9.44 -3.38
CA SER A 77 4.63 10.00 -4.73
C SER A 77 5.45 11.29 -4.88
N GLN A 78 5.72 11.99 -3.76
CA GLN A 78 6.56 13.19 -3.75
C GLN A 78 8.05 12.87 -3.95
N PHE A 79 8.46 11.61 -3.72
CA PHE A 79 9.87 11.19 -3.76
C PHE A 79 10.20 10.30 -4.96
N LEU A 80 9.38 10.32 -6.01
CA LEU A 80 9.56 9.48 -7.20
C LEU A 80 10.83 9.78 -8.00
N GLU A 81 11.33 11.03 -7.97
CA GLU A 81 12.53 11.44 -8.70
C GLU A 81 13.83 11.11 -7.95
N LYS A 82 13.80 11.16 -6.61
CA LYS A 82 14.94 10.92 -5.74
C LYS A 82 14.54 10.01 -4.56
N PRO A 83 14.20 8.74 -4.82
CA PRO A 83 13.89 7.80 -3.76
C PRO A 83 15.15 7.46 -2.96
N GLY A 84 15.02 7.39 -1.64
CA GLY A 84 16.08 6.94 -0.74
C GLY A 84 15.71 5.60 -0.10
N ILE A 85 16.68 4.98 0.57
CA ILE A 85 16.47 3.72 1.32
C ILE A 85 15.29 3.82 2.29
N SER A 86 15.13 4.95 2.97
CA SER A 86 14.00 5.22 3.87
C SER A 86 12.63 5.19 3.15
N HIS A 87 12.54 5.73 1.94
CA HIS A 87 11.34 5.65 1.11
C HIS A 87 11.06 4.22 0.63
N GLY A 88 12.12 3.48 0.22
CA GLY A 88 12.01 2.06 -0.14
C GLY A 88 11.53 1.17 1.01
N LYS A 89 12.04 1.40 2.22
CA LYS A 89 11.57 0.71 3.44
C LYS A 89 10.10 0.99 3.73
N SER A 90 9.66 2.23 3.50
CA SER A 90 8.27 2.65 3.66
C SER A 90 7.36 1.94 2.67
N PHE A 91 7.79 1.85 1.41
CA PHE A 91 7.10 1.07 0.39
C PHE A 91 6.95 -0.40 0.79
N LEU A 92 8.04 -1.05 1.21
CA LEU A 92 8.00 -2.44 1.67
C LEU A 92 7.12 -2.63 2.91
N HIS A 93 7.04 -1.64 3.81
CA HIS A 93 6.13 -1.68 4.95
C HIS A 93 4.66 -1.70 4.51
N ILE A 94 4.30 -0.88 3.51
CA ILE A 94 2.96 -0.92 2.90
C ILE A 94 2.72 -2.29 2.28
N THR A 95 3.68 -2.87 1.54
CA THR A 95 3.54 -4.23 0.99
C THR A 95 3.31 -5.29 2.07
N LYS A 96 3.99 -5.20 3.22
CA LYS A 96 3.75 -6.10 4.37
C LYS A 96 2.37 -5.90 4.98
N TYR A 97 1.92 -4.66 5.06
CA TYR A 97 0.59 -4.34 5.55
C TYR A 97 -0.47 -4.98 4.65
N LEU A 98 -0.33 -4.82 3.33
CA LEU A 98 -1.23 -5.41 2.33
C LEU A 98 -1.34 -6.93 2.44
N LYS A 99 -0.27 -7.61 2.85
CA LYS A 99 -0.27 -9.06 3.14
C LYS A 99 -1.16 -9.41 4.35
N GLY A 100 -1.15 -8.60 5.39
CA GLY A 100 -1.99 -8.80 6.58
C GLY A 100 -3.44 -8.39 6.37
N THR A 101 -3.67 -7.53 5.38
CA THR A 101 -4.97 -6.92 5.12
C THR A 101 -5.51 -7.27 3.73
N GLN A 102 -5.12 -8.43 3.19
CA GLN A 102 -5.60 -8.94 1.90
C GLN A 102 -7.14 -8.93 1.82
N SER A 103 -7.81 -9.21 2.95
CA SER A 103 -9.26 -9.22 3.11
C SER A 103 -9.91 -7.84 3.40
N VAL A 104 -9.14 -6.80 3.78
CA VAL A 104 -9.69 -5.51 4.27
C VAL A 104 -10.27 -4.62 3.16
N GLY A 105 -10.17 -5.02 1.90
CA GLY A 105 -10.89 -4.38 0.81
C GLY A 105 -12.28 -4.97 0.51
N LEU A 106 -12.56 -6.20 0.93
CA LEU A 106 -13.75 -6.91 0.46
C LEU A 106 -14.59 -7.40 1.63
N VAL A 107 -15.34 -6.48 2.23
CA VAL A 107 -16.65 -6.82 2.77
C VAL A 107 -17.69 -6.37 1.74
N TYR A 108 -17.71 -7.04 0.60
CA TYR A 108 -18.98 -7.23 -0.11
C TYR A 108 -19.37 -8.68 0.15
N CYS A 109 -19.97 -8.91 1.32
CA CYS A 109 -20.64 -10.17 1.59
C CYS A 109 -21.67 -10.37 0.46
N HIS A 110 -21.43 -11.32 -0.43
CA HIS A 110 -22.48 -11.85 -1.31
C HIS A 110 -23.46 -12.74 -0.51
N GLY A 111 -23.78 -12.33 0.73
CA GLY A 111 -24.79 -12.96 1.56
C GLY A 111 -26.07 -12.15 1.40
N ASN A 112 -27.02 -12.68 0.65
CA ASN A 112 -28.41 -12.25 0.52
C ASN A 112 -28.67 -10.74 0.70
N TYR A 113 -28.85 -10.05 -0.42
CA TYR A 113 -29.54 -8.76 -0.47
C TYR A 113 -30.93 -8.90 0.19
N GLU A 114 -31.02 -8.57 1.48
CA GLU A 114 -32.24 -7.97 2.02
C GLU A 114 -31.97 -6.46 2.13
N GLY A 115 -32.86 -5.70 1.48
CA GLY A 115 -32.63 -4.32 1.08
C GLY A 115 -32.08 -3.39 2.15
N LEU A 116 -31.27 -2.45 1.67
CA LEU A 116 -30.86 -1.21 2.33
C LEU A 116 -32.02 -0.65 3.19
N LYS A 117 -31.97 -0.82 4.52
CA LYS A 117 -32.84 -0.11 5.46
C LYS A 117 -32.13 1.14 5.92
N ALA A 118 -32.52 2.29 5.36
CA ALA A 118 -32.22 3.59 5.94
C ALA A 118 -33.27 3.91 7.01
N TYR A 119 -32.83 4.16 8.24
CA TYR A 119 -33.65 4.75 9.28
C TYR A 119 -33.38 6.26 9.28
N SER A 120 -34.42 7.05 9.04
CA SER A 120 -34.40 8.50 9.17
C SER A 120 -35.22 8.84 10.42
N ASP A 121 -34.54 9.24 11.49
CA ASP A 121 -35.21 9.84 12.66
C ASP A 121 -35.22 11.36 12.43
N ALA A 122 -36.42 11.93 12.43
CA ALA A 122 -36.63 13.37 12.38
C ALA A 122 -37.58 13.73 13.55
N ASP A 123 -37.11 14.62 14.41
CA ASP A 123 -37.94 15.40 15.36
C ASP A 123 -38.32 16.73 14.66
#